data_AF-A0A817V4D1-F1
#
_entry.id   AF-A0A817V4D1-F1
#
_cell.length_a   1.000
_cell.length_b   1.000
_cell.length_c   1.000
_cell.angle_alpha   90.00
_cell.angle_beta   90.00
_cell.angle_gamma   90.00
#
_symmetry.space_group_name_H-M   'P 1'
#
loop_
_entity.id
_entity.type
_entity.pdbx_description
1 polymer ?
#
loop_
_entity_poly.entity_id
_entity_poly.type
_entity_poly.pdbx_seq_one_letter_code
_entity_poly.pdbx_strand_id
1 'polypeptide(L)' 'WQTIGGNDLSFSNWTRFPLYKCDFGRGGAKHFKLSSIQSDGLILILPTMNNNEIELYITLQIEHAQILLSKLV' A
#
# COMPACT_ATOMS: atom_id res chain seq x y z
N TRP A 1 -18.41 2.62 -0.27
CA TRP A 1 -17.15 2.70 -1.03
C TRP A 1 -16.93 4.15 -1.43
N GLN A 2 -15.90 4.80 -0.89
CA GLN A 2 -15.49 6.10 -1.38
C GLN A 2 -14.39 5.88 -2.42
N THR A 3 -14.45 6.58 -3.55
CA THR A 3 -13.36 6.61 -4.52
C THR A 3 -12.46 7.79 -4.18
N ILE A 4 -11.14 7.58 -4.15
CA ILE A 4 -10.23 8.73 -4.12
C ILE A 4 -10.11 9.23 -5.55
N GLY A 5 -10.78 10.35 -5.86
CA GLY A 5 -10.72 10.97 -7.19
C GLY A 5 -11.70 10.40 -8.22
N GLY A 6 -12.75 9.68 -7.82
CA GLY A 6 -13.74 9.19 -8.78
C GLY A 6 -13.19 8.04 -9.63
N ASN A 7 -12.85 8.34 -10.90
CA ASN A 7 -12.23 7.40 -11.84
C ASN A 7 -10.70 7.54 -11.89
N ASP A 8 -10.13 8.38 -11.04
CA ASP A 8 -8.70 8.63 -10.99
C ASP A 8 -7.96 7.63 -10.08
N LEU A 9 -6.64 7.55 -10.25
CA LEU A 9 -5.75 6.83 -9.35
C LEU A 9 -4.95 7.83 -8.51
N SER A 10 -4.85 7.57 -7.21
CA SER A 10 -4.05 8.35 -6.28
C SER A 10 -2.83 7.56 -5.83
N PHE A 11 -1.65 8.13 -6.05
CA PHE A 11 -0.37 7.51 -5.69
C PHE A 11 0.27 8.23 -4.53
N SER A 12 0.83 7.47 -3.59
CA SER A 12 1.69 8.03 -2.55
C SER A 12 2.88 7.12 -2.27
N ASN A 13 4.07 7.73 -2.26
CA ASN A 13 5.34 7.02 -2.11
C ASN A 13 5.89 7.20 -0.70
N TRP A 14 5.96 6.09 0.05
CA TRP A 14 6.45 6.05 1.43
C TRP A 14 7.78 5.28 1.57
N THR A 15 8.48 4.99 0.46
CA THR A 15 9.80 4.31 0.48
C THR A 15 10.85 5.03 1.32
N ARG A 16 10.73 6.34 1.52
CA ARG A 16 11.61 7.13 2.38
C ARG A 16 11.06 7.37 3.78
N PHE A 17 9.84 6.93 4.07
CA PHE A 17 9.25 7.04 5.39
C PHE A 17 9.83 5.97 6.32
N PRO A 18 10.20 6.30 7.57
CA PRO A 18 10.90 5.38 8.46
C PRO A 18 9.97 4.32 9.12
N LEU A 19 9.13 3.62 8.32
CA LEU A 19 8.10 2.69 8.78
C LEU A 19 8.63 1.65 9.78
N TYR A 20 9.70 0.95 9.40
CA TYR A 20 10.28 -0.14 10.21
C TYR A 20 11.34 0.33 11.21
N LYS A 21 11.66 1.63 11.23
CA LYS A 21 12.61 2.24 12.17
C LYS A 21 11.94 2.82 13.42
N CYS A 22 10.61 2.81 13.47
CA CYS A 22 9.87 3.23 14.65
C CYS A 22 10.04 2.18 15.77
N ASP A 23 10.76 2.55 16.83
CA ASP A 23 11.09 1.69 17.97
C ASP A 23 10.70 2.37 19.29
N PHE A 24 9.92 1.69 20.12
CA PHE A 24 9.48 2.14 21.43
C PHE A 24 10.24 1.48 22.59
N GLY A 25 11.43 0.92 22.33
CA GLY A 25 12.28 0.22 23.28
C GLY A 25 12.24 -1.31 23.18
N ARG A 26 11.70 -1.86 22.08
CA ARG A 26 11.57 -3.32 21.86
C ARG A 26 11.91 -3.76 20.43
N GLY A 27 12.59 -2.92 19.66
CA GLY A 27 12.89 -3.14 18.26
C GLY A 27 11.87 -2.49 17.34
N GLY A 28 12.27 -2.32 16.08
CA GLY A 28 11.45 -1.74 15.02
C GLY A 28 10.20 -2.56 14.69
N ALA A 29 9.24 -1.93 14.00
CA ALA A 29 8.05 -2.62 13.51
C ALA A 29 8.44 -3.80 12.60
N LYS A 30 7.79 -4.96 12.80
CA LYS A 30 7.98 -6.15 11.94
C LYS A 30 7.02 -6.21 10.77
N HIS A 31 5.91 -5.49 10.86
CA HIS A 31 4.86 -5.47 9.86
C HIS A 31 4.19 -4.10 9.87
N PHE A 32 3.80 -3.63 8.70
CA PHE A 32 2.99 -2.44 8.51
C PHE A 32 1.71 -2.86 7.80
N LYS A 33 0.57 -2.42 8.33
CA LYS A 33 -0.75 -2.68 7.74
C LYS A 33 -1.55 -1.39 7.80
N LEU A 34 -2.14 -1.01 6.68
CA LEU A 34 -3.15 0.04 6.69
C LEU A 34 -4.42 -0.48 7.37
N SER A 35 -5.09 0.40 8.12
CA SER A 35 -6.47 0.11 8.53
C SER A 35 -7.31 -0.15 7.26
N SER A 36 -8.45 -0.82 7.42
CA SER A 36 -9.37 -1.10 6.30
C SER A 36 -9.89 0.20 5.70
N ILE A 37 -9.10 0.80 4.82
CA ILE A 37 -9.41 2.00 4.08
C ILE A 37 -10.32 1.57 2.93
N GLN A 38 -11.55 2.07 2.93
CA GLN A 38 -12.52 1.82 1.86
C GLN A 38 -12.35 2.83 0.73
N SER A 39 -11.12 2.95 0.21
CA SER A 39 -10.76 3.92 -0.82
C SER A 39 -10.31 3.23 -2.09
N ASP A 40 -11.24 3.07 -3.03
CA ASP A 40 -10.94 2.60 -4.37
C ASP A 40 -10.03 3.61 -5.10
N GLY A 41 -9.05 3.10 -5.84
CA GLY A 41 -8.07 3.89 -6.59
C GLY A 41 -6.81 4.32 -5.82
N LEU A 42 -6.63 3.86 -4.57
CA LEU A 42 -5.43 4.16 -3.79
C LEU A 42 -4.29 3.19 -4.12
N ILE A 43 -3.12 3.74 -4.45
CA ILE A 43 -1.87 3.01 -4.63
C ILE A 43 -0.81 3.58 -3.69
N LEU A 44 -0.29 2.74 -2.78
CA LEU A 44 0.79 3.07 -1.88
C LEU A 44 2.05 2.27 -2.23
N ILE A 45 3.15 2.99 -2.37
CA ILE A 45 4.47 2.42 -2.66
C ILE A 45 5.21 2.34 -1.33
N LEU A 46 5.42 1.13 -0.84
CA LEU A 46 6.00 0.87 0.47
C LEU A 46 7.39 0.23 0.33
N PRO A 47 8.34 0.56 1.22
CA PRO A 47 9.56 -0.23 1.34
C PRO A 47 9.24 -1.59 1.96
N THR A 48 10.02 -2.63 1.65
CA THR A 48 10.01 -3.86 2.47
C THR A 48 10.74 -3.65 3.79
N MET A 49 10.53 -4.55 4.77
CA MET A 49 11.19 -4.48 6.08
C MET A 49 12.72 -4.38 5.98
N ASN A 50 13.32 -5.11 5.03
CA ASN A 50 14.77 -5.11 4.79
C ASN A 50 15.23 -3.97 3.88
N ASN A 51 14.30 -3.16 3.37
CA ASN A 51 14.55 -2.01 2.49
C ASN A 51 15.29 -2.33 1.19
N ASN A 52 15.19 -3.58 0.73
CA ASN A 52 15.84 -4.06 -0.50
C ASN A 52 14.86 -4.13 -1.69
N GLU A 53 13.56 -4.11 -1.40
CA GLU A 53 12.49 -4.30 -2.38
C GLU A 53 11.36 -3.30 -2.11
N ILE A 54 10.42 -3.22 -3.04
CA ILE A 54 9.24 -2.37 -2.98
C ILE A 54 8.00 -3.24 -2.99
N GLU A 55 7.06 -2.94 -2.10
CA GLU A 55 5.72 -3.51 -2.10
C GLU A 55 4.72 -2.46 -2.58
N LEU A 56 3.76 -2.89 -3.40
CA LEU A 56 2.62 -2.07 -3.81
C LEU A 56 1.39 -2.50 -3.03
N TYR A 57 0.83 -1.57 -2.26
CA TYR A 57 -0.48 -1.74 -1.65
C TYR A 57 -1.52 -1.04 -2.52
N ILE A 58 -2.37 -1.84 -3.16
CA ILE A 58 -3.35 -1.37 -4.14
C ILE A 58 -4.75 -1.66 -3.60
N THR A 59 -5.58 -0.63 -3.49
CA THR A 59 -6.97 -0.74 -3.06
C THR A 59 -7.88 -0.53 -4.27
N LEU A 60 -8.59 -1.58 -4.66
CA LEU A 60 -9.48 -1.59 -5.82
C LEU A 60 -10.80 -2.25 -5.47
N GLN A 61 -11.87 -1.85 -6.18
CA GLN A 61 -13.07 -2.67 -6.30
C GLN A 61 -12.72 -4.07 -6.80
N ILE A 62 -13.48 -5.07 -6.35
CA ILE A 62 -13.13 -6.48 -6.56
C ILE A 62 -13.07 -6.84 -8.05
N GLU A 63 -13.94 -6.25 -8.85
CA GLU A 63 -14.00 -6.43 -10.31
C GLU A 63 -12.74 -5.89 -10.98
N HIS A 64 -12.26 -4.71 -10.57
CA HIS A 64 -11.03 -4.10 -11.10
C HIS A 64 -9.78 -4.86 -10.64
N ALA A 65 -9.76 -5.32 -9.38
CA ALA A 65 -8.68 -6.11 -8.83
C ALA A 65 -8.48 -7.42 -9.60
N GLN A 66 -9.59 -8.11 -9.95
CA GLN A 66 -9.54 -9.32 -10.77
C GLN A 66 -8.96 -9.07 -12.15
N ILE A 67 -9.33 -7.96 -12.81
CA ILE A 67 -8.76 -7.58 -14.11
C ILE A 67 -7.25 -7.31 -13.97
N LEU A 68 -6.83 -6.56 -12.95
CA LEU A 68 -5.42 -6.29 -12.72
C LEU A 68 -4.61 -7.58 -12.50
N LEU A 69 -5.12 -8.49 -11.66
CA LEU A 69 -4.47 -9.78 -11.40
C LEU A 69 -4.34 -10.62 -12.67
N SER A 70 -5.30 -10.55 -13.59
CA SER A 70 -5.21 -11.25 -14.88
C SER A 70 -4.11 -10.73 -15.83
N LYS A 71 -3.51 -9.56 -15.52
CA LYS A 71 -2.44 -8.94 -16.31
C LYS A 71 -1.06 -9.07 -15.69
N LEU A 72 -0.99 -9.44 -14.40
CA LEU A 72 0.25 -9.58 -13.64
C LEU A 72 0.84 -11.00 -13.68
N VAL A 73 0.12 -11.93 -14.32
CA VAL A 73 0.50 -13.34 -14.56
C VAL A 73 0.59 -13.57 -16.07
#